data_AF-A0A524GAE0-F1
#
_entry.id   AF-A0A524GAE0-F1
#
_cell.length_a   1.000
_cell.length_b   1.000
_cell.length_c   1.000
_cell.angle_alpha   90.00
_cell.angle_beta   90.00
_cell.angle_gamma   90.00
#
_symmetry.space_group_name_H-M   'P 1'
#
loop_
_entity.id
_entity.type
_entity.pdbx_description
1 polymer ?
#
loop_
_entity_poly.entity_id
_entity_poly.type
_entity_poly.pdbx_seq_one_letter_code
_entity_poly.pdbx_strand_id
1 'polypeptide(L)'
;MRIKAVLRDTDILKMEQASRGRILAAAKKNIDRVISWSSLLKVMGLTFENRTAMLDALKDTKMHVWLMKEGDQHLVFLTETDIEPPEKQAYQWQ
;
A
#
# COMPACT_ATOMS: atom_id res chain seq x y z
N MET A 1 13.32 -3.20 -10.93
CA MET A 1 12.84 -4.25 -9.99
C MET A 1 11.59 -4.94 -10.55
N ARG A 2 11.11 -6.08 -10.01
CA ARG A 2 9.84 -6.70 -10.51
C ARG A 2 8.63 -6.11 -9.79
N ILE A 3 8.06 -5.05 -10.35
CA ILE A 3 6.78 -4.49 -9.89
C ILE A 3 5.69 -5.55 -10.07
N LYS A 4 5.01 -5.91 -8.99
CA LYS A 4 3.92 -6.89 -9.01
C LYS A 4 2.59 -6.17 -9.29
N ALA A 5 1.65 -6.89 -9.90
CA ALA A 5 0.28 -6.41 -9.97
C ALA A 5 -0.35 -6.38 -8.56
N VAL A 6 -1.18 -5.36 -8.31
CA VAL A 6 -1.99 -5.26 -7.09
C VAL A 6 -3.02 -6.38 -7.10
N LEU A 7 -3.03 -7.16 -6.03
CA LEU A 7 -4.05 -8.16 -5.82
C LEU A 7 -5.38 -7.47 -5.49
N ARG A 8 -6.39 -7.79 -6.29
CA ARG A 8 -7.77 -7.32 -6.11
C ARG A 8 -8.60 -8.48 -5.62
N ASP A 9 -9.42 -8.22 -4.62
CA ASP A 9 -10.28 -9.23 -4.00
C ASP A 9 -11.71 -8.71 -4.04
N THR A 10 -12.63 -9.49 -4.58
CA THR A 10 -14.03 -9.08 -4.78
C THR A 10 -14.70 -8.72 -3.45
N ASP A 11 -14.33 -9.39 -2.36
CA ASP A 11 -14.92 -9.12 -1.05
C ASP A 11 -14.39 -7.81 -0.48
N ILE A 12 -13.11 -7.49 -0.70
CA ILE A 12 -12.53 -6.18 -0.37
C ILE A 12 -13.20 -5.07 -1.18
N LEU A 13 -13.50 -5.31 -2.46
CA LEU A 13 -14.13 -4.30 -3.33
C LEU A 13 -15.58 -3.98 -2.94
N LYS A 14 -16.29 -4.93 -2.30
CA LYS A 14 -17.64 -4.74 -1.75
C LYS A 14 -17.65 -3.97 -0.43
N MET A 15 -16.52 -3.87 0.26
CA MET A 15 -16.42 -3.06 1.48
C MET A 15 -16.61 -1.57 1.16
N GLU A 16 -17.08 -0.81 2.15
CA GLU A 16 -17.24 0.64 2.05
C GLU A 16 -15.93 1.30 1.59
N GLN A 17 -16.03 2.14 0.55
CA GLN A 17 -14.88 2.84 -0.04
C GLN A 17 -14.21 3.75 0.99
N ALA A 18 -12.88 3.80 0.97
CA ALA A 18 -12.07 4.58 1.92
C ALA A 18 -12.27 4.22 3.40
N SER A 19 -13.07 3.19 3.73
CA SER A 19 -13.22 2.73 5.10
C SER A 19 -11.91 2.16 5.62
N ARG A 20 -11.65 2.34 6.92
CA ARG A 20 -10.48 1.77 7.59
C ARG A 20 -10.37 0.25 7.37
N GLY A 21 -11.50 -0.46 7.42
CA GLY A 21 -11.55 -1.91 7.17
C GLY A 21 -11.07 -2.29 5.78
N ARG A 22 -11.54 -1.58 4.75
CA ARG A 22 -11.12 -1.81 3.36
C ARG A 22 -9.63 -1.50 3.14
N ILE A 23 -9.14 -0.41 3.72
CA ILE A 23 -7.72 -0.03 3.65
C ILE A 23 -6.84 -1.15 4.24
N LEU A 24 -7.16 -1.60 5.45
CA LEU A 24 -6.41 -2.66 6.12
C LEU A 24 -6.46 -3.98 5.36
N ALA A 25 -7.62 -4.38 4.85
CA ALA A 25 -7.77 -5.61 4.09
C ALA A 25 -6.96 -5.56 2.79
N ALA A 26 -7.02 -4.44 2.05
CA ALA A 26 -6.27 -4.24 0.82
C ALA A 26 -4.74 -4.24 1.07
N ALA A 27 -4.30 -3.58 2.14
CA ALA A 27 -2.91 -3.55 2.57
C ALA A 27 -2.40 -4.96 2.90
N LYS A 28 -3.10 -5.70 3.77
CA LYS A 28 -2.75 -7.07 4.15
C LYS A 28 -2.69 -8.03 2.97
N LYS A 29 -3.65 -7.93 2.04
CA LYS A 29 -3.65 -8.77 0.83
C LYS A 29 -2.40 -8.54 -0.03
N ASN A 30 -1.78 -7.37 0.06
CA ASN A 30 -0.65 -6.97 -0.77
C ASN A 30 0.67 -6.86 0.01
N ILE A 31 0.75 -7.47 1.19
CA ILE A 31 1.98 -7.52 1.98
C ILE A 31 3.13 -8.17 1.20
N ASP A 32 4.36 -7.71 1.46
CA ASP A 32 5.61 -8.20 0.87
C ASP A 32 5.65 -8.16 -0.67
N ARG A 33 4.91 -7.20 -1.25
CA ARG A 33 4.86 -6.96 -2.70
C ARG A 33 5.18 -5.50 -2.98
N VAL A 34 6.19 -5.26 -3.82
CA VAL A 34 6.36 -3.94 -4.41
C VAL A 34 5.31 -3.76 -5.49
N ILE A 35 4.42 -2.78 -5.30
CA ILE A 35 3.28 -2.54 -6.17
C ILE A 35 3.10 -1.04 -6.43
N SER A 36 2.34 -0.72 -7.49
CA SER A 36 1.96 0.66 -7.78
C SER A 36 1.08 1.24 -6.66
N TRP A 37 1.52 2.36 -6.07
CA TRP A 37 0.78 3.03 -5.00
C TRP A 37 -0.58 3.53 -5.50
N SER A 38 -0.60 4.14 -6.69
CA SER A 38 -1.85 4.61 -7.32
C SER A 38 -2.88 3.49 -7.53
N SER A 39 -2.41 2.29 -7.87
CA SER A 39 -3.29 1.13 -8.06
C SER A 39 -3.80 0.58 -6.74
N LEU A 40 -2.96 0.60 -5.69
CA LEU A 40 -3.38 0.19 -4.35
C LEU A 40 -4.45 1.13 -3.80
N LEU A 41 -4.26 2.45 -3.93
CA LEU A 41 -5.23 3.46 -3.50
C LEU A 41 -6.60 3.23 -4.16
N LYS A 42 -6.65 2.93 -5.46
CA LYS A 42 -7.90 2.57 -6.16
C LYS A 42 -8.61 1.37 -5.54
N VAL A 43 -7.87 0.32 -5.15
CA VAL A 43 -8.46 -0.84 -4.46
C VAL A 43 -9.02 -0.45 -3.10
N MET A 44 -8.36 0.46 -2.39
CA MET A 44 -8.81 0.99 -1.10
C MET A 44 -10.03 1.93 -1.21
N GLY A 45 -10.41 2.36 -2.42
CA GLY A 45 -11.42 3.39 -2.62
C GLY A 45 -10.89 4.80 -2.33
N LEU A 46 -9.57 5.00 -2.46
CA LEU A 46 -8.87 6.26 -2.26
C LEU A 46 -8.41 6.83 -3.60
N THR A 47 -8.22 8.14 -3.63
CA THR A 47 -7.55 8.88 -4.69
C THR A 47 -6.16 9.30 -4.22
N PHE A 48 -5.37 9.89 -5.12
CA PHE A 48 -4.07 10.42 -4.71
C PHE A 48 -4.20 11.65 -3.78
N GLU A 49 -5.28 12.41 -3.90
CA GLU A 49 -5.55 13.60 -3.08
C GLU A 49 -5.77 13.25 -1.61
N ASN A 50 -6.44 12.13 -1.33
CA ASN A 50 -6.73 11.66 0.04
C ASN A 50 -5.83 10.49 0.48
N ARG A 51 -4.68 10.29 -0.19
CA ARG A 51 -3.75 9.18 0.08
C ARG A 51 -3.25 9.11 1.53
N THR A 52 -3.24 10.22 2.26
CA THR A 52 -2.86 10.26 3.67
C THR A 52 -3.81 9.45 4.56
N ALA A 53 -5.07 9.25 4.16
CA ALA A 53 -6.00 8.37 4.86
C ALA A 53 -5.50 6.92 4.95
N MET A 54 -4.73 6.45 3.96
CA MET A 54 -4.05 5.16 4.02
C MET A 54 -3.06 5.12 5.18
N LEU A 55 -2.24 6.17 5.28
CA LEU A 55 -1.21 6.30 6.30
C LEU A 55 -1.84 6.38 7.70
N ASP A 56 -2.89 7.18 7.85
CA ASP A 56 -3.65 7.28 9.09
C ASP A 56 -4.31 5.97 9.51
N ALA A 57 -4.80 5.15 8.56
CA ALA A 57 -5.37 3.85 8.86
C ALA A 57 -4.32 2.82 9.30
N LEU A 58 -3.08 2.95 8.81
CA LEU A 58 -1.98 2.02 9.04
C LEU A 58 -1.10 2.38 10.24
N LYS A 59 -1.11 3.63 10.71
CA LYS A 59 -0.21 4.12 11.77
C LYS A 59 -0.28 3.34 13.08
N ASP A 60 -1.45 2.79 13.41
CA ASP A 60 -1.69 2.01 14.64
C ASP A 60 -1.57 0.49 14.40
N THR A 61 -0.91 0.10 13.31
CA THR A 61 -0.68 -1.30 12.95
C THR A 61 0.80 -1.64 13.04
N LYS A 62 1.14 -2.92 12.94
CA LYS A 62 2.54 -3.38 12.86
C LYS A 62 3.13 -3.23 11.45
N MET A 63 2.45 -2.52 10.55
CA MET A 63 2.81 -2.49 9.15
C MET A 63 3.79 -1.35 8.87
N HIS A 64 4.97 -1.70 8.39
CA HIS A 64 5.94 -0.76 7.84
C HIS A 64 5.54 -0.36 6.42
N VAL A 65 5.58 0.95 6.15
CA VAL A 65 5.22 1.53 4.87
C VAL A 65 6.47 2.11 4.22
N TRP A 66 6.90 1.49 3.12
CA TRP A 66 8.03 1.93 2.32
C TRP A 66 7.54 2.56 1.02
N LEU A 67 7.96 3.79 0.77
CA LEU A 67 7.63 4.55 -0.43
C LEU A 67 8.87 4.65 -1.31
N MET A 68 8.70 4.40 -2.60
CA MET A 68 9.81 4.43 -3.57
C MET A 68 9.34 4.96 -4.92
N LYS A 69 10.29 5.31 -5.78
CA LYS A 69 10.03 5.84 -7.12
C LYS A 69 10.89 5.11 -8.14
N GLU A 70 10.26 4.57 -9.19
CA GLU A 70 10.95 3.95 -10.33
C GLU A 70 10.47 4.66 -11.61
N GLY A 71 11.34 5.47 -12.23
CA GLY A 71 10.95 6.37 -13.31
C GLY A 71 9.87 7.36 -12.84
N ASP A 72 8.72 7.39 -13.53
CA ASP A 72 7.56 8.22 -13.18
C ASP A 72 6.55 7.52 -12.26
N GLN A 73 6.83 6.28 -11.84
CA GLN A 73 5.89 5.51 -11.03
C GLN A 73 6.18 5.66 -9.53
N HIS A 74 5.15 6.00 -8.77
CA HIS A 74 5.15 5.88 -7.31
C HIS A 74 4.78 4.46 -6.91
N LEU A 75 5.66 3.84 -6.12
CA LEU A 75 5.53 2.48 -5.66
C LEU A 75 5.47 2.45 -4.14
N VAL A 76 4.84 1.40 -3.63
CA VAL A 76 4.71 1.13 -2.20
C VAL A 76 5.05 -0.33 -1.92
N PHE A 77 5.76 -0.54 -0.82
CA PHE A 77 6.02 -1.85 -0.24
C PHE A 77 5.53 -1.83 1.21
N LEU A 78 4.69 -2.80 1.54
CA LEU A 78 4.08 -2.95 2.86
C LEU A 78 4.59 -4.25 3.46
N THR A 79 5.06 -4.24 4.70
CA THR A 79 5.50 -5.44 5.40
C THR A 79 5.16 -5.34 6.89
N GLU A 80 4.98 -6.47 7.56
CA GLU A 80 4.81 -6.54 9.03
C GLU A 80 6.09 -7.06 9.72
N THR A 81 7.20 -7.07 8.98
CA THR A 81 8.52 -7.54 9.44
C THR A 81 9.57 -6.46 9.23
N ASP A 82 10.72 -6.59 9.87
CA ASP A 82 11.86 -5.67 9.68
C ASP A 82 12.59 -5.87 8.33
N ILE A 83 11.95 -6.50 7.35
CA ILE A 83 12.50 -6.71 6.01
C ILE A 83 12.45 -5.39 5.25
N GLU A 84 13.63 -4.89 4.89
CA GLU A 84 13.73 -3.75 3.99
C GLU A 84 13.36 -4.16 2.55
N PRO A 85 12.73 -3.27 1.77
CA PRO A 85 12.57 -3.50 0.35
C PRO A 85 13.94 -3.66 -0.31
N PRO A 86 14.05 -4.44 -1.40
CA PRO A 86 15.33 -4.76 -2.03
C PRO A 86 16.12 -3.57 -2.61
N GLU A 87 15.63 -2.33 -2.50
CA GLU A 87 16.24 -1.14 -3.13
C GLU A 87 16.67 -0.06 -2.13
N LYS A 88 17.82 0.56 -2.42
CA LYS A 88 18.48 1.59 -1.60
C LYS A 88 17.81 2.97 -1.62
N GLN A 89 16.80 3.20 -2.49
CA GLN A 89 16.09 4.48 -2.63
C GLN A 89 14.63 4.37 -2.15
N ALA A 90 14.41 3.66 -1.06
CA ALA A 90 13.13 3.63 -0.38
C ALA A 90 13.16 4.57 0.82
N TYR A 91 12.06 5.29 1.03
CA TYR A 91 11.80 6.06 2.24
C TYR A 91 10.78 5.32 3.09
N GLN A 92 11.17 4.97 4.32
CA GLN A 92 10.26 4.42 5.30
C GLN A 92 9.48 5.57 5.96
N TRP A 93 8.15 5.52 5.92
CA TRP A 93 7.30 6.56 6.50
C TRP A 93 7.19 6.47 8.03
N GLN A 94 7.49 5.31 8.62
CA GLN A 94 7.54 5.04 10.06
C GLN A 94 8.63 4.05 10.41
#